data_AF-A0A3D2F6B9-F1
#
_entry.id   AF-A0A3D2F6B9-F1
#
_cell.length_a   1.000
_cell.length_b   1.000
_cell.length_c   1.000
_cell.angle_alpha   90.00
_cell.angle_beta   90.00
_cell.angle_gamma   90.00
#
_symmetry.space_group_name_H-M   'P 1'
#
loop_
_entity.id
_entity.type
_entity.pdbx_description
1 polymer ?
#
loop_
_entity_poly.entity_id
_entity_poly.type
_entity_poly.pdbx_seq_one_letter_code
_entity_poly.pdbx_strand_id
1 'polypeptide(L)'
;LAAGDDAYKAINDSLMTFPGELSMTSLNRLGNTFGLDMAAVEAKMNGPEVAEQLAKTKELAQILRITGTPTFVLQDEMLRGYLPYDQLMMVVNDKRS
;
A
#
# COMPACT_ATOMS: atom_id res chain seq x y z
N LEU A 1 -14.57 4.74 1.37
CA LEU A 1 -13.76 4.18 0.26
C LEU A 1 -14.69 3.51 -0.76
N ALA A 2 -14.42 3.62 -2.07
CA ALA A 2 -15.40 3.31 -3.13
C ALA A 2 -15.90 1.85 -3.20
N ALA A 3 -15.20 0.88 -2.60
CA ALA A 3 -15.55 -0.55 -2.65
C ALA A 3 -15.31 -1.33 -1.34
N GLY A 4 -14.99 -0.65 -0.23
CA GLY A 4 -14.73 -1.29 1.08
C GLY A 4 -13.34 -1.92 1.25
N ASP A 5 -13.09 -2.46 2.45
CA ASP A 5 -11.78 -2.97 2.87
C ASP A 5 -11.37 -4.26 2.14
N ASP A 6 -12.32 -5.15 1.88
CA ASP A 6 -12.06 -6.40 1.15
C ASP A 6 -11.60 -6.14 -0.28
N ALA A 7 -12.27 -5.21 -0.98
CA ALA A 7 -11.88 -4.81 -2.32
C ALA A 7 -10.51 -4.12 -2.31
N TYR A 8 -10.24 -3.26 -1.33
CA TYR A 8 -8.92 -2.65 -1.17
C TYR A 8 -7.83 -3.70 -1.02
N LYS A 9 -8.03 -4.70 -0.16
CA LYS A 9 -7.07 -5.79 0.05
C LYS A 9 -6.85 -6.59 -1.24
N ALA A 10 -7.92 -7.01 -1.92
CA ALA A 10 -7.80 -7.81 -3.13
C ALA A 10 -7.06 -7.07 -4.26
N ILE A 11 -7.33 -5.77 -4.42
CA ILE A 11 -6.62 -4.92 -5.39
C ILE A 11 -5.15 -4.75 -4.98
N ASN A 12 -4.87 -4.47 -3.69
CA ASN A 12 -3.51 -4.32 -3.19
C ASN A 12 -2.67 -5.58 -3.46
N ASP A 13 -3.18 -6.76 -3.09
CA ASP A 13 -2.52 -8.04 -3.32
C ASP A 13 -2.27 -8.28 -4.82
N SER A 14 -3.24 -7.91 -5.66
CA SER A 14 -3.11 -8.02 -7.12
C SER A 14 -2.07 -7.07 -7.69
N LEU A 15 -1.96 -5.84 -7.16
CA LEU A 15 -0.96 -4.85 -7.59
C LEU A 15 0.45 -5.25 -7.16
N MET A 16 0.61 -5.79 -5.95
CA MET A 16 1.90 -6.26 -5.43
C MET A 16 2.48 -7.43 -6.23
N THR A 17 1.61 -8.22 -6.87
CA THR A 17 1.99 -9.37 -7.69
C THR A 17 1.85 -9.10 -9.19
N PHE A 18 1.51 -7.88 -9.59
CA PHE A 18 1.17 -7.54 -10.97
C PHE A 18 2.40 -7.74 -11.88
N PRO A 19 2.31 -8.60 -12.91
CA PRO A 19 3.41 -8.79 -13.85
C PRO A 19 3.44 -7.64 -14.85
N GLY A 20 4.55 -6.88 -14.83
CA GLY A 20 4.83 -5.84 -15.82
C GLY A 20 4.46 -4.43 -15.36
N GLU A 21 4.28 -3.52 -16.32
CA GLU A 21 4.12 -2.10 -16.05
C GLU A 21 2.69 -1.72 -15.65
N LEU A 22 2.59 -0.87 -14.62
CA LEU A 22 1.35 -0.24 -14.22
C LEU A 22 1.08 0.98 -15.10
N SER A 23 -0.06 0.97 -15.78
CA SER A 23 -0.58 2.04 -16.63
C SER A 23 -2.08 2.17 -16.40
N MET A 24 -2.69 3.29 -16.80
CA MET A 24 -4.15 3.43 -16.68
C MET A 24 -4.91 2.33 -17.44
N THR A 25 -4.38 1.85 -18.56
CA THR A 25 -4.95 0.72 -19.31
C THR A 25 -4.92 -0.57 -18.49
N SER A 26 -3.80 -0.91 -17.84
CA SER A 26 -3.71 -2.11 -17.00
C SER A 26 -4.53 -1.99 -15.72
N LEU A 27 -4.57 -0.80 -15.11
CA LEU A 27 -5.40 -0.52 -13.93
C LEU A 27 -6.90 -0.63 -14.24
N ASN A 28 -7.36 -0.09 -15.37
CA ASN A 28 -8.75 -0.22 -15.80
C ASN A 28 -9.16 -1.68 -16.01
N ARG A 29 -8.31 -2.47 -16.67
CA ARG A 29 -8.57 -3.91 -16.84
C ARG A 29 -8.63 -4.65 -15.49
N LEU A 30 -7.71 -4.33 -14.57
CA LEU A 30 -7.68 -4.93 -13.24
C LEU A 30 -8.96 -4.59 -12.47
N GLY A 31 -9.30 -3.31 -12.32
CA GLY A 31 -10.48 -2.92 -11.54
C GLY A 31 -11.79 -3.39 -12.16
N ASN A 32 -11.91 -3.45 -13.49
CA ASN A 32 -13.06 -4.06 -14.15
C ASN A 32 -13.20 -5.56 -13.84
N THR A 33 -12.09 -6.28 -13.68
CA THR A 33 -12.10 -7.70 -13.26
C THR A 33 -12.69 -7.86 -11.86
N PHE A 34 -12.50 -6.85 -10.99
CA PHE A 34 -13.09 -6.78 -9.66
C PHE A 34 -14.45 -6.10 -9.61
N GLY A 35 -15.05 -5.77 -10.78
CA GLY A 35 -16.37 -5.13 -10.86
C GLY A 35 -16.41 -3.69 -10.32
N LEU A 36 -15.27 -3.00 -10.30
CA LEU A 36 -15.18 -1.62 -9.84
C LEU A 36 -15.69 -0.64 -10.91
N ASP A 37 -16.38 0.41 -10.48
CA ASP A 37 -16.60 1.59 -11.32
C ASP A 37 -15.29 2.35 -11.49
N MET A 38 -14.56 2.04 -12.56
CA MET A 38 -13.25 2.63 -12.82
C MET A 38 -13.30 4.14 -13.09
N ALA A 39 -14.40 4.66 -13.62
CA ALA A 39 -14.55 6.11 -13.79
C ALA A 39 -14.64 6.80 -12.42
N ALA A 40 -15.42 6.24 -11.49
CA ALA A 40 -15.49 6.75 -10.12
C ALA A 40 -14.17 6.58 -9.35
N VAL A 41 -13.45 5.47 -9.57
CA VAL A 41 -12.14 5.22 -8.97
C VAL A 41 -11.12 6.24 -9.48
N GLU A 42 -11.01 6.45 -10.79
CA GLU A 42 -10.08 7.41 -11.39
C GLU A 42 -10.38 8.85 -10.94
N ALA A 43 -11.66 9.23 -10.86
CA ALA A 43 -12.06 10.53 -10.31
C ALA A 43 -11.59 10.71 -8.86
N LYS A 44 -11.66 9.67 -8.02
CA LYS A 44 -11.14 9.72 -6.64
C LYS A 44 -9.62 9.71 -6.58
N MET A 45 -8.95 8.93 -7.43
CA MET A 45 -7.48 8.89 -7.51
C MET A 45 -6.90 10.29 -7.78
N ASN A 46 -7.57 11.07 -8.62
CA ASN A 46 -7.19 12.45 -8.95
C ASN A 46 -7.79 13.50 -8.00
N GLY A 47 -8.51 13.06 -6.96
CA GLY A 47 -9.20 13.93 -6.01
C GLY A 47 -8.32 14.39 -4.84
N PRO A 48 -8.78 15.42 -4.10
CA PRO A 48 -8.02 15.99 -2.98
C PRO A 48 -7.82 15.01 -1.82
N GLU A 49 -8.77 14.11 -1.56
CA GLU A 49 -8.70 13.12 -0.46
C GLU A 49 -7.49 12.18 -0.62
N VAL A 50 -7.30 11.60 -1.81
CA VAL A 50 -6.18 10.71 -2.09
C VAL A 50 -4.85 11.49 -2.10
N ALA A 51 -4.85 12.70 -2.66
CA ALA A 51 -3.67 13.57 -2.64
C ALA A 51 -3.22 13.91 -1.22
N GLU A 52 -4.16 14.23 -0.33
CA GLU A 52 -3.90 14.52 1.09
C GLU A 52 -3.35 13.28 1.82
N GLN A 53 -3.92 12.10 1.59
CA GLN A 53 -3.44 10.87 2.22
C GLN A 53 -2.02 10.51 1.78
N LEU A 54 -1.69 10.72 0.51
CA LEU A 54 -0.33 10.55 -0.01
C LEU A 54 0.63 11.58 0.59
N ALA A 55 0.19 12.84 0.76
CA ALA A 55 1.00 13.88 1.39
C ALA A 55 1.31 13.54 2.85
N LYS A 56 0.32 13.13 3.65
CA LYS A 56 0.49 12.69 5.04
C LYS A 56 1.45 11.50 5.16
N THR A 57 1.33 10.53 4.26
CA THR A 57 2.21 9.36 4.23
C THR A 57 3.67 9.75 3.93
N LYS A 58 3.88 10.67 2.98
CA LYS A 58 5.21 11.19 2.63
C LYS A 58 5.82 12.02 3.77
N GLU A 59 5.02 12.87 4.41
CA GLU A 59 5.44 13.67 5.57
C GLU A 59 5.89 12.76 6.72
N LEU A 60 5.09 11.73 7.04
CA LEU A 60 5.45 10.75 8.06
C LEU A 60 6.76 10.03 7.70
N ALA A 61 6.95 9.64 6.45
CA ALA A 61 8.20 9.04 5.98
C ALA A 61 9.40 9.98 6.16
N GLN A 62 9.25 11.28 5.93
CA GLN A 62 10.29 12.29 6.17
C GLN A 62 10.63 12.43 7.65
N ILE A 63 9.62 12.55 8.52
CA ILE A 63 9.78 12.63 9.98
C ILE A 63 10.55 11.41 10.50
N LEU A 64 10.19 10.23 10.01
CA LEU A 64 10.79 8.95 10.37
C LEU A 64 12.12 8.66 9.64
N ARG A 65 12.56 9.55 8.74
CA ARG A 65 13.76 9.41 7.90
C ARG A 65 13.78 8.10 7.10
N ILE A 66 12.62 7.71 6.55
CA ILE A 66 12.46 6.56 5.68
C ILE A 66 12.91 6.97 4.27
N THR A 67 13.99 6.35 3.79
CA THR A 67 14.59 6.65 2.49
C THR A 67 14.27 5.60 1.42
N GLY A 68 13.59 4.52 1.77
CA GLY A 68 13.25 3.44 0.84
C GLY A 68 12.12 2.53 1.33
N THR A 69 11.54 1.80 0.39
CA THR A 69 10.48 0.81 0.64
C THR A 69 11.00 -0.60 0.32
N PRO A 70 10.55 -1.65 1.04
CA PRO A 70 9.66 -1.59 2.19
C PRO A 70 10.37 -1.09 3.46
N THR A 71 9.61 -0.50 4.37
CA THR A 71 10.02 -0.17 5.74
C THR A 71 8.86 -0.45 6.67
N PHE A 72 9.13 -1.02 7.84
CA PHE A 72 8.14 -1.39 8.85
C PHE A 72 8.43 -0.69 10.16
N VAL A 73 7.38 -0.33 10.90
CA VAL A 73 7.46 0.21 12.27
C VAL A 73 6.76 -0.79 13.19
N LEU A 74 7.51 -1.36 14.14
CA LEU A 74 7.05 -2.34 15.11
C LEU A 74 7.31 -1.79 16.52
N GLN A 75 6.27 -1.25 17.14
CA GLN A 75 6.36 -0.57 18.43
C GLN A 75 7.46 0.52 18.41
N ASP A 76 8.56 0.27 19.12
CA ASP A 76 9.72 1.14 19.29
C ASP A 76 10.83 0.90 18.25
N GLU A 77 10.66 -0.10 17.37
CA GLU A 77 11.66 -0.50 16.39
C GLU A 77 11.24 -0.21 14.95
N MET A 78 12.20 0.26 14.15
CA MET A 78 12.01 0.52 12.73
C MET A 78 12.89 -0.40 11.90
N LEU A 79 12.25 -1.30 11.15
CA LEU A 79 12.93 -2.21 10.23
C LEU A 79 12.96 -1.59 8.84
N ARG A 80 14.16 -1.22 8.38
CA ARG A 80 14.37 -0.61 7.06
C ARG A 80 14.81 -1.67 6.07
N GLY A 81 14.09 -1.78 4.96
CA GLY A 81 14.33 -2.79 3.94
C GLY A 81 13.57 -4.08 4.18
N TYR A 82 13.74 -5.01 3.24
CA TYR A 82 13.08 -6.30 3.25
C TYR A 82 13.77 -7.29 4.22
N LEU A 83 12.96 -8.06 4.94
CA LEU A 83 13.38 -9.24 5.71
C LEU A 83 12.54 -10.46 5.31
N PRO A 84 13.12 -11.67 5.28
CA PRO A 84 12.35 -12.91 5.16
C PRO A 84 11.33 -13.06 6.30
N TYR A 85 10.25 -13.78 6.02
CA TYR A 85 9.13 -13.98 6.94
C TYR A 85 9.58 -14.46 8.33
N ASP A 86 10.43 -15.50 8.40
CA ASP A 86 10.86 -16.07 9.68
C ASP A 86 11.60 -15.05 10.55
N GLN A 87 12.43 -14.19 9.95
CA GLN A 87 13.16 -13.15 10.66
C GLN A 87 12.21 -12.03 11.12
N LEU A 88 11.24 -11.64 10.29
CA LEU A 88 10.22 -10.68 10.69
C LEU A 88 9.41 -11.20 11.88
N MET A 89 9.05 -12.49 11.88
CA MET A 89 8.30 -13.10 12.97
C MET A 89 9.09 -13.18 14.27
N MET A 90 10.42 -13.34 14.22
CA MET A 90 11.27 -13.24 15.41
C MET A 90 11.15 -11.85 16.06
N VAL A 91 11.21 -10.78 15.26
CA VAL A 91 11.04 -9.41 15.78
C VAL A 91 9.63 -9.19 16.34
N VAL A 92 8.59 -9.66 15.64
CA VAL A 92 7.21 -9.55 16.12
C VAL A 92 7.02 -10.25 17.47
N ASN A 93 7.61 -11.44 17.65
CA ASN A 93 7.50 -12.19 18.89
C ASN A 93 8.26 -11.52 20.05
N ASP A 94 9.42 -10.94 19.77
CA ASP A 94 10.17 -10.13 20.74
C ASP A 94 9.32 -8.94 21.23
N LYS A 95 8.67 -8.20 20.32
CA LYS A 95 7.78 -7.06 20.67
C LYS A 95 6.49 -7.42 21.40
N ARG A 96 6.12 -8.70 21.46
CA ARG A 96 4.91 -9.19 22.13
C ARG A 96 5.20 -9.84 23.49
N SER A 97 6.47 -10.05 23.81
CA SER A 97 6.91 -10.61 25.10
C SER A 97 6.88 -9.55 26.19
#